data_AF-A0AAV8ANP7-F1
#
_entry.id   AF-A0AAV8ANP7-F1
#
_cell.length_a   1.000
_cell.length_b   1.000
_cell.length_c   1.000
_cell.angle_alpha   90.00
_cell.angle_beta   90.00
_cell.angle_gamma   90.00
#
_symmetry.space_group_name_H-M   'P 1'
#
loop_
_entity.id
_entity.type
_entity.pdbx_description
1 polymer ?
#
loop_
_entity_poly.entity_id
_entity_poly.type
_entity_poly.pdbx_seq_one_letter_code
_entity_poly.pdbx_strand_id
1 'polypeptide(L)'
;MNLFEVAHFVPEKPMYEQGLILLPHLATLGFGGIYHALLGPETLEESFPFFGYVWKDRNKMTTILGIHLILLGLGAFLLVFKAVYFGGVYDTWAPGGGDVRKITNLTLSPSVIFSYLLKSPFGGEGWIVSVDDLED
;
A
#
# COMPACT_ATOMS: atom_id res chain seq x y z
N MET A 1 -9.31 4.21 -16.27
CA MET A 1 -7.86 4.29 -16.49
C MET A 1 -7.23 2.91 -16.63
N ASN A 2 -7.37 2.02 -15.65
CA ASN A 2 -6.89 0.62 -15.74
C ASN A 2 -7.25 -0.09 -17.08
N LEU A 3 -8.55 -0.24 -17.39
CA LEU A 3 -8.99 -0.92 -18.62
C LEU A 3 -8.53 -0.20 -19.89
N PHE A 4 -8.30 1.11 -19.80
CA PHE A 4 -7.78 1.90 -20.90
C PHE A 4 -6.29 1.59 -21.14
N GLU A 5 -5.48 1.51 -20.09
CA GLU A 5 -4.07 1.10 -20.19
C GLU A 5 -3.93 -0.33 -20.73
N VAL A 6 -4.76 -1.26 -20.25
CA VAL A 6 -4.79 -2.64 -20.78
C VAL A 6 -5.17 -2.67 -22.27
N ALA A 7 -6.15 -1.87 -22.69
CA ALA A 7 -6.60 -1.84 -24.08
C ALA A 7 -5.59 -1.23 -25.06
N HIS A 8 -4.66 -0.41 -24.57
CA HIS A 8 -3.65 0.27 -25.39
C HIS A 8 -2.23 -0.29 -25.18
N PHE A 9 -2.09 -1.36 -24.40
CA PHE A 9 -0.82 -2.01 -24.14
C PHE A 9 -0.30 -2.72 -25.40
N VAL A 10 0.91 -2.35 -25.82
CA VAL A 10 1.68 -2.99 -26.90
C VAL A 10 2.84 -3.76 -26.25
N PRO A 11 2.79 -5.10 -26.17
CA PRO A 11 3.76 -5.91 -25.42
C PRO A 11 5.21 -5.80 -25.91
N GLU A 12 5.41 -5.47 -27.18
CA GLU A 12 6.74 -5.41 -27.80
C GLU A 12 7.48 -4.10 -27.50
N LYS A 13 6.81 -3.12 -26.88
CA LYS A 13 7.40 -1.82 -26.53
C LYS A 13 7.69 -1.74 -25.02
N PRO A 14 8.77 -1.07 -24.60
CA PRO A 14 8.99 -0.81 -23.18
C PRO A 14 7.82 -0.05 -22.54
N MET A 15 7.42 -0.43 -21.32
CA MET A 15 6.26 0.17 -20.64
C MET A 15 6.42 1.69 -20.40
N TYR A 16 7.65 2.15 -20.13
CA TYR A 16 7.94 3.57 -19.87
C TYR A 16 7.72 4.46 -21.11
N GLU A 17 7.61 3.88 -22.32
CA GLU A 17 7.32 4.62 -23.56
C GLU A 17 5.81 4.72 -23.87
N GLN A 18 4.97 4.02 -23.09
CA GLN A 18 3.54 3.84 -23.39
C GLN A 18 2.61 4.64 -22.45
N GLY A 19 3.16 5.36 -21.47
CA GLY A 19 2.37 6.19 -20.56
C GLY A 19 1.46 5.42 -19.60
N LEU A 20 1.83 4.18 -19.25
CA LEU A 20 1.08 3.29 -18.34
C LEU A 20 1.43 3.61 -16.88
N ILE A 21 0.44 3.80 -16.00
CA ILE A 21 0.65 4.23 -14.60
C ILE A 21 -0.23 3.51 -13.55
N LEU A 22 -1.23 2.67 -13.90
CA LEU A 22 -2.24 2.21 -12.91
C LEU A 22 -2.90 0.85 -13.16
N LEU A 23 -3.31 0.12 -12.09
CA LEU A 23 -4.42 -0.86 -12.02
C LEU A 23 -5.01 -1.04 -10.56
N PRO A 24 -6.24 -1.58 -10.32
CA PRO A 24 -7.62 -1.01 -10.08
C PRO A 24 -8.03 -0.74 -8.58
N HIS A 25 -9.09 -0.02 -8.12
CA HIS A 25 -10.56 0.02 -8.39
C HIS A 25 -11.25 1.29 -7.80
N LEU A 26 -12.35 1.82 -8.41
CA LEU A 26 -13.11 3.00 -7.89
C LEU A 26 -14.65 2.91 -7.95
N ALA A 27 -15.24 1.94 -8.65
CA ALA A 27 -16.68 1.97 -8.95
C ALA A 27 -17.58 1.78 -7.70
N THR A 28 -17.22 0.86 -6.80
CA THR A 28 -18.04 0.54 -5.62
C THR A 28 -17.97 1.63 -4.54
N LEU A 29 -16.80 2.26 -4.39
CA LEU A 29 -16.61 3.38 -3.46
C LEU A 29 -17.46 4.59 -3.86
N GLY A 30 -17.59 4.84 -5.17
CA GLY A 30 -18.39 5.95 -5.71
C GLY A 30 -19.88 5.85 -5.35
N PHE A 31 -20.48 4.65 -5.46
CA PHE A 31 -21.90 4.47 -5.11
C PHE A 31 -22.17 4.72 -3.63
N GLY A 32 -21.34 4.17 -2.73
CA GLY A 32 -21.46 4.40 -1.29
C GLY A 32 -21.32 5.89 -0.93
N GLY A 33 -20.37 6.58 -1.57
CA GLY A 33 -20.18 8.02 -1.40
C GLY A 33 -21.42 8.84 -1.80
N ILE A 34 -22.02 8.56 -2.97
CA ILE A 34 -23.23 9.24 -3.43
C ILE A 34 -24.41 9.01 -2.48
N TYR A 35 -24.61 7.76 -2.05
CA TYR A 35 -25.67 7.43 -1.09
C TYR A 35 -25.50 8.19 0.22
N HIS A 36 -24.32 8.12 0.85
CA HIS A 36 -24.08 8.78 2.14
C HIS A 36 -24.07 10.31 2.05
N ALA A 37 -23.78 10.88 0.88
CA ALA A 37 -23.80 12.32 0.68
C ALA A 37 -25.20 12.90 0.39
N LEU A 38 -26.10 12.14 -0.25
CA LEU A 38 -27.38 12.66 -0.77
C LEU A 38 -28.64 12.04 -0.15
N LEU A 39 -28.57 10.78 0.29
CA LEU A 39 -29.75 9.99 0.70
C LEU A 39 -29.66 9.46 2.13
N GLY A 40 -28.44 9.25 2.63
CA GLY A 40 -28.19 8.79 3.99
C GLY A 40 -28.56 9.84 5.04
N PRO A 41 -28.60 9.44 6.33
CA PRO A 41 -28.84 10.38 7.42
C PRO A 41 -27.68 11.38 7.54
N GLU A 42 -28.01 12.64 7.84
CA GLU A 42 -27.01 13.72 7.99
C GLU A 42 -26.09 13.51 9.21
N THR A 43 -26.60 12.86 10.25
CA THR A 43 -25.89 12.51 11.48
C THR A 43 -26.11 11.04 11.83
N LEU A 44 -25.15 10.43 12.52
CA LEU A 44 -25.17 9.00 12.84
C LEU A 44 -25.30 8.72 14.34
N GLU A 45 -25.18 9.74 15.18
CA GLU A 45 -25.09 9.67 16.64
C GLU A 45 -26.34 9.03 17.26
N GLU A 46 -27.51 9.33 16.73
CA GLU A 46 -28.79 8.84 17.26
C GLU A 46 -29.18 7.47 16.68
N SER A 47 -29.06 7.33 15.35
CA SER A 47 -29.50 6.12 14.64
C SER A 47 -28.48 4.98 14.71
N PHE A 48 -27.19 5.31 14.77
CA PHE A 48 -26.08 4.35 14.66
C PHE A 48 -24.90 4.74 15.58
N PRO A 49 -25.03 4.60 16.91
CA PRO A 49 -24.04 5.10 17.88
C PRO A 49 -22.63 4.50 17.75
N PHE A 50 -22.51 3.30 17.17
CA PHE A 50 -21.21 2.73 16.82
C PHE A 50 -20.47 3.57 15.76
N PHE A 51 -21.17 4.10 14.77
CA PHE A 51 -20.60 4.90 13.68
C PHE A 51 -20.60 6.42 13.97
N GLY A 52 -21.52 6.91 14.79
CA GLY A 52 -21.55 8.32 15.21
C GLY A 52 -20.37 8.70 16.11
N TYR A 53 -19.90 9.95 16.01
CA TYR A 53 -18.79 10.45 16.84
C TYR A 53 -18.83 11.96 17.00
N VAL A 54 -18.27 12.45 18.10
CA VAL A 54 -18.00 13.88 18.33
C VAL A 54 -16.49 14.06 18.43
N TRP A 55 -15.94 15.08 17.77
CA TRP A 55 -14.49 15.35 17.72
C TRP A 55 -13.80 15.48 19.09
N LYS A 56 -14.56 15.83 20.13
CA LYS A 56 -14.07 15.96 21.51
C LYS A 56 -13.99 14.63 22.26
N ASP A 57 -14.62 13.57 21.76
CA ASP A 57 -14.52 12.23 22.35
C ASP A 57 -13.19 11.59 21.98
N ARG A 58 -12.22 11.73 22.88
CA ARG A 58 -10.87 11.18 22.71
C ARG A 58 -10.88 9.66 22.55
N ASN A 59 -11.77 8.96 23.24
CA ASN A 59 -11.82 7.50 23.19
C ASN A 59 -12.36 7.02 21.84
N LYS A 60 -13.37 7.71 21.29
CA LYS A 60 -13.88 7.38 19.95
C LYS A 60 -12.83 7.68 18.88
N MET A 61 -12.10 8.79 19.00
CA MET A 61 -11.02 9.13 18.06
C MET A 61 -9.90 8.08 18.06
N THR A 62 -9.41 7.66 19.23
CA THR A 62 -8.37 6.62 19.33
C THR A 62 -8.86 5.25 18.88
N THR A 63 -10.13 4.92 19.11
CA THR A 63 -10.75 3.68 18.62
C THR A 63 -10.76 3.63 17.09
N ILE A 64 -11.22 4.72 16.45
CA ILE A 64 -11.23 4.83 14.99
C ILE A 64 -9.80 4.72 14.45
N LEU A 65 -8.84 5.46 15.03
CA LEU A 65 -7.43 5.38 14.66
C LEU A 65 -6.89 3.95 14.79
N GLY A 66 -7.17 3.26 15.90
CA GLY A 66 -6.72 1.89 16.15
C GLY A 66 -7.23 0.90 15.11
N ILE A 67 -8.51 1.00 14.72
CA ILE A 67 -9.07 0.16 13.65
C ILE A 67 -8.31 0.38 12.33
N HIS A 68 -8.05 1.63 11.95
CA HIS A 68 -7.31 1.93 10.72
C HIS A 68 -5.86 1.44 10.78
N LEU A 69 -5.18 1.57 11.92
CA LEU A 69 -3.81 1.05 12.09
C LEU A 69 -3.74 -0.47 11.94
N ILE A 70 -4.73 -1.20 12.45
CA ILE A 70 -4.83 -2.66 12.23
C ILE A 70 -5.02 -2.97 10.75
N LEU A 71 -5.91 -2.27 10.06
CA LEU A 71 -6.14 -2.47 8.62
C LEU A 71 -4.89 -2.15 7.79
N LEU A 72 -4.17 -1.08 8.12
CA LEU A 72 -2.90 -0.73 7.50
C LEU A 72 -1.83 -1.80 7.76
N GLY A 73 -1.73 -2.30 8.99
CA GLY A 73 -0.83 -3.39 9.34
C GLY A 73 -1.12 -4.66 8.54
N LEU A 74 -2.39 -5.06 8.44
CA LEU A 74 -2.81 -6.18 7.59
C LEU A 74 -2.44 -5.94 6.12
N GLY A 75 -2.65 -4.71 5.61
CA GLY A 75 -2.25 -4.31 4.26
C GLY A 75 -0.75 -4.47 4.01
N ALA A 76 0.10 -4.08 4.96
CA ALA A 76 1.56 -4.28 4.86
C ALA A 76 1.93 -5.78 4.82
N PHE A 77 1.28 -6.62 5.64
CA PHE A 77 1.51 -8.07 5.61
C PHE A 77 1.06 -8.73 4.31
N LEU A 78 0.06 -8.20 3.59
CA LEU A 78 -0.33 -8.72 2.27
C LEU A 78 0.81 -8.66 1.26
N LEU A 79 1.63 -7.61 1.30
CA LEU A 79 2.83 -7.52 0.45
C LEU A 79 3.85 -8.61 0.82
N VAL A 80 4.09 -8.82 2.11
CA VAL A 80 4.97 -9.90 2.59
C VAL A 80 4.46 -11.27 2.14
N PHE A 81 3.15 -11.53 2.27
CA PHE A 81 2.55 -12.77 1.80
C PHE A 81 2.73 -12.96 0.29
N LYS A 82 2.58 -11.90 -0.50
CA LYS A 82 2.81 -11.93 -1.95
C LYS A 82 4.26 -12.31 -2.29
N ALA A 83 5.22 -11.70 -1.61
CA ALA A 83 6.65 -11.92 -1.84
C ALA A 83 7.13 -13.32 -1.40
N VAL A 84 6.62 -13.84 -0.27
CA VAL A 84 7.09 -15.11 0.30
C VAL A 84 6.34 -16.31 -0.29
N TYR A 85 5.00 -16.25 -0.35
CA TYR A 85 4.19 -17.43 -0.64
C TYR A 85 3.61 -17.43 -2.05
N PHE A 86 3.10 -16.29 -2.52
CA PHE A 86 2.33 -16.19 -3.77
C PHE A 86 3.18 -15.77 -4.98
N GLY A 87 4.16 -16.61 -5.32
CA GLY A 87 4.92 -16.51 -6.57
C GLY A 87 6.01 -15.43 -6.59
N GLY A 88 6.20 -14.65 -5.53
CA GLY A 88 7.32 -13.71 -5.43
C GLY A 88 7.04 -12.32 -6.00
N VAL A 89 8.09 -11.51 -6.11
CA VAL A 89 8.05 -10.18 -6.74
C VAL A 89 9.21 -10.08 -7.73
N TYR A 90 9.16 -9.08 -8.62
CA TYR A 90 10.23 -8.85 -9.59
C TYR A 90 11.46 -8.26 -8.88
N ASP A 91 12.60 -8.92 -9.05
CA ASP A 91 13.90 -8.47 -8.56
C ASP A 91 14.76 -8.05 -9.74
N THR A 92 15.15 -6.77 -9.79
CA THR A 92 16.05 -6.27 -10.84
C THR A 92 17.51 -6.70 -10.62
N TRP A 93 17.87 -7.16 -9.42
CA TRP A 93 19.20 -7.59 -9.02
C TRP A 93 19.38 -9.12 -9.05
N ALA A 94 18.39 -9.85 -9.57
CA ALA A 94 18.48 -11.29 -9.72
C ALA A 94 19.73 -11.70 -10.55
N PRO A 95 20.47 -12.75 -10.15
CA PRO A 95 21.67 -13.19 -10.87
C PRO A 95 21.35 -13.58 -12.32
N GLY A 96 22.01 -12.93 -13.27
CA GLY A 96 21.79 -13.17 -14.71
C GLY A 96 20.80 -12.21 -15.39
N GLY A 97 20.27 -11.23 -14.65
CA GLY A 97 19.30 -10.25 -15.14
C GLY A 97 18.00 -10.33 -14.33
N GLY A 98 17.20 -9.26 -14.37
CA GLY A 98 16.01 -9.17 -13.53
C GLY A 98 14.97 -10.26 -13.80
N ASP A 99 14.42 -10.83 -12.74
CA ASP A 99 13.46 -11.94 -12.80
C ASP A 99 12.50 -11.94 -11.58
N VAL A 100 11.38 -12.64 -11.69
CA VAL A 100 10.45 -12.83 -10.57
C VAL A 100 10.93 -13.96 -9.67
N ARG A 101 11.17 -13.64 -8.38
CA ARG A 101 11.59 -14.63 -7.39
C ARG A 101 10.84 -14.52 -6.07
N LYS A 102 10.71 -15.63 -5.37
CA LYS A 102 10.24 -15.67 -3.99
C LYS A 102 11.33 -15.17 -3.05
N ILE A 103 10.93 -14.45 -2.02
CA ILE A 103 11.84 -14.01 -0.95
C ILE A 103 11.75 -15.02 0.18
N THR A 104 12.83 -15.75 0.43
CA THR A 104 12.85 -16.86 1.42
C THR A 104 13.62 -16.52 2.68
N ASN A 105 14.54 -15.55 2.63
CA ASN A 105 15.43 -15.20 3.73
C ASN A 105 15.29 -13.71 4.08
N LEU A 106 14.17 -13.35 4.69
CA LEU A 106 13.88 -11.96 5.08
C LEU A 106 14.88 -11.46 6.12
N THR A 107 15.28 -10.19 6.00
CA THR A 107 16.01 -9.50 7.05
C THR A 107 15.07 -9.23 8.22
N LEU A 108 15.29 -9.93 9.32
CA LEU A 108 14.54 -9.75 10.56
C LEU A 108 15.35 -9.02 11.64
N SER A 109 16.57 -8.60 11.31
CA SER A 109 17.44 -7.91 12.25
C SER A 109 16.94 -6.47 12.49
N PRO A 110 16.50 -6.13 13.71
CA PRO A 110 16.03 -4.77 13.99
C PRO A 110 17.13 -3.74 13.77
N SER A 111 18.39 -4.07 14.02
CA SER A 111 19.50 -3.14 13.83
C SER A 111 19.66 -2.74 12.36
N VAL A 112 19.41 -3.67 11.42
CA VAL A 112 19.47 -3.38 9.98
C VAL A 112 18.27 -2.53 9.58
N ILE A 113 17.06 -2.98 9.90
CA ILE A 113 15.80 -2.29 9.54
C ILE A 113 15.77 -0.86 10.09
N PHE A 114 16.06 -0.68 11.38
CA PHE A 114 16.06 0.65 12.00
C PHE A 114 17.26 1.51 11.59
N SER A 115 18.34 0.94 11.05
CA SER A 115 19.48 1.73 10.57
C SER A 115 19.07 2.64 9.41
N TYR A 116 18.22 2.18 8.50
CA TYR A 116 17.72 2.98 7.38
C TYR A 116 17.03 4.26 7.86
N LEU A 117 16.28 4.19 8.96
CA LEU A 117 15.58 5.34 9.53
C LEU A 117 16.53 6.39 10.12
N LEU A 118 17.76 6.00 10.47
CA LEU A 118 18.76 6.86 11.10
C LEU A 118 19.85 7.34 10.12
N LYS A 119 19.88 6.80 8.89
CA LYS A 119 20.79 7.25 7.82
C LYS A 119 20.55 8.71 7.45
N SER A 120 21.61 9.37 7.02
CA SER A 120 21.54 10.74 6.51
C SER A 120 20.71 10.81 5.21
N PRO A 121 19.90 11.86 5.00
CA PRO A 121 19.19 12.05 3.74
C PRO A 121 20.08 12.66 2.63
N PHE A 122 21.36 12.93 2.89
CA PHE A 122 22.27 13.53 1.92
C PHE A 122 22.93 12.49 1.00
N GLY A 123 23.59 12.99 -0.06
CA GLY A 123 24.25 12.17 -1.06
C GLY A 123 25.26 11.19 -0.47
N GLY A 124 25.21 9.94 -0.93
CA GLY A 124 26.03 8.84 -0.42
C GLY A 124 25.39 8.02 0.70
N GLU A 125 24.32 8.52 1.34
CA GLU A 125 23.58 7.77 2.37
C GLU A 125 22.14 7.47 1.95
N GLY A 126 21.32 8.49 1.64
CA GLY A 126 20.01 8.29 1.03
C GLY A 126 18.87 7.83 1.94
N TRP A 127 18.99 7.92 3.26
CA TRP A 127 17.94 7.54 4.23
C TRP A 127 17.24 6.20 3.87
N ILE A 128 15.91 6.13 3.87
CA ILE A 128 15.14 4.94 3.46
C ILE A 128 15.14 4.68 1.95
N VAL A 129 15.54 5.67 1.14
CA VAL A 129 15.64 5.52 -0.33
C VAL A 129 16.83 4.64 -0.71
N SER A 130 17.74 4.40 0.24
CA SER A 130 18.93 3.58 0.04
C SER A 130 18.69 2.07 0.12
N VAL A 131 17.46 1.59 0.31
CA VAL A 131 17.16 0.15 0.30
C VAL A 131 17.46 -0.42 -1.09
N ASP A 132 18.31 -1.43 -1.17
CA ASP A 132 18.89 -1.92 -2.41
C ASP A 132 18.69 -3.42 -2.67
N ASP A 133 18.10 -4.15 -1.72
CA ASP A 133 17.61 -5.52 -1.91
C ASP A 133 16.14 -5.67 -1.51
N LEU A 134 15.59 -6.88 -1.70
CA LEU A 134 14.18 -7.20 -1.42
C LEU A 134 13.98 -7.92 -0.09
N GLU A 135 15.08 -8.24 0.58
CA GLU A 135 15.11 -8.96 1.84
C GLU A 135 14.91 -8.00 3.02
N ASP A 136 15.41 -6.76 2.88
CA ASP A 136 15.27 -5.62 3.79
C ASP A 136 13.90 -4.90 3.71
#